data_AF-A0AB34J386-F1
#
_entry.id   AF-A0AB34J386-F1
#
_cell.length_a   1.000
_cell.length_b   1.000
_cell.length_c   1.000
_cell.angle_alpha   90.00
_cell.angle_beta   90.00
_cell.angle_gamma   90.00
#
_symmetry.space_group_name_H-M   'P 1'
#
loop_
_entity.id
_entity.type
_entity.pdbx_description
1 polymer ?
#
loop_
_entity_poly.entity_id
_entity_poly.type
_entity_poly.pdbx_seq_one_letter_code
_entity_poly.pdbx_strand_id
1 'polypeptide(L)'
;MPAQTNHKKRDPQHEAFIAQLNVPFDVSSPAHVQQLEQLWRLAWPHVEYEGLKADRWCEMGFQRSEPVSDLRGAGLAGVANLCYFLEHRHAEFEEFVASGEIHCFAVSSLAITLLLRGYLGLHDYGQRLMPVAPGEEARATAAVRRRFVAWIAVDRTAFMQLHAVFLSALQRTWMEARQAGWNLLDFPVLLAATRNHIAQTLPRAITPLSLAHIEMAAARNEPTLTMQPPPHACMGLAGKGSSNLHPPSRRTCSLLFCKLPDRQPCESPRANSFRPNTARFASKAHPKHSTPAPDSERVKVEIEAMPPPQPPQTQL
;
A
#
# COMPACT_ATOMS: atom_id res chain seq x y z
N MET A 1 23.92 35.78 20.70
CA MET A 1 24.60 34.97 19.67
C MET A 1 23.75 33.74 19.41
N PRO A 2 22.97 33.65 18.31
CA PRO A 2 22.25 32.42 18.02
C PRO A 2 23.25 31.38 17.52
N ALA A 3 23.16 30.17 18.07
CA ALA A 3 24.00 29.04 17.71
C ALA A 3 23.80 28.72 16.23
N GLN A 4 24.85 28.91 15.43
CA GLN A 4 24.91 28.38 14.07
C GLN A 4 24.95 26.86 14.17
N THR A 5 23.80 26.21 14.01
CA THR A 5 23.75 24.77 13.81
C THR A 5 24.43 24.46 12.49
N ASN A 6 25.64 23.94 12.58
CA ASN A 6 26.46 23.54 11.44
C ASN A 6 25.84 22.28 10.81
N HIS A 7 24.73 22.47 10.08
CA HIS A 7 24.06 21.40 9.37
C HIS A 7 24.94 21.00 8.18
N LYS A 8 25.57 19.81 8.26
CA LYS A 8 26.19 19.17 7.10
C LYS A 8 25.18 19.19 5.95
N LYS A 9 25.50 19.90 4.87
CA LYS A 9 24.68 19.99 3.65
C LYS A 9 24.37 18.56 3.17
N ARG A 10 23.09 18.24 2.92
CA ARG A 10 22.73 16.92 2.38
C ARG A 10 23.21 16.84 0.94
N ASP A 11 23.36 15.60 0.47
CA ASP A 11 23.58 15.34 -0.94
C ASP A 11 22.44 15.99 -1.77
N PRO A 12 22.75 16.79 -2.81
CA PRO A 12 21.72 17.44 -3.64
C PRO A 12 20.70 16.46 -4.21
N GLN A 13 21.14 15.24 -4.55
CA GLN A 13 20.25 14.22 -5.07
C GLN A 13 19.27 13.72 -4.00
N HIS A 14 19.74 13.60 -2.76
CA HIS A 14 18.90 13.24 -1.62
C HIS A 14 17.87 14.34 -1.32
N GLU A 15 18.25 15.62 -1.41
CA GLU A 15 17.33 16.75 -1.27
C GLU A 15 16.28 16.79 -2.39
N ALA A 16 16.70 16.62 -3.65
CA ALA A 16 15.78 16.56 -4.78
C ALA A 16 14.77 15.41 -4.65
N PHE A 17 15.23 14.24 -4.19
CA PHE A 17 14.34 13.11 -3.96
C PHE A 17 13.35 13.35 -2.81
N ILE A 18 13.78 14.00 -1.73
CA ILE A 18 12.87 14.41 -0.65
C ILE A 18 11.81 15.38 -1.17
N ALA A 19 12.19 16.36 -2.01
CA ALA A 19 11.25 17.30 -2.60
C ALA A 19 10.18 16.58 -3.44
N GLN A 20 10.55 15.57 -4.23
CA GLN A 20 9.60 14.74 -4.98
C GLN A 20 8.63 13.98 -4.08
N LEU A 21 9.12 13.41 -2.97
CA LEU A 21 8.27 12.70 -2.00
C LEU A 21 7.38 13.63 -1.17
N ASN A 22 7.71 14.91 -1.10
CA ASN A 22 6.96 15.92 -0.35
C ASN A 22 5.82 16.57 -1.15
N VAL A 23 5.68 16.27 -2.44
CA VAL A 23 4.60 16.82 -3.26
C VAL A 23 3.24 16.37 -2.69
N PRO A 24 2.42 17.30 -2.15
CA PRO A 24 1.10 16.95 -1.66
C PRO A 24 0.20 16.57 -2.84
N PHE A 25 -0.77 15.70 -2.59
CA PHE A 25 -1.82 15.49 -3.57
C PHE A 25 -2.68 16.77 -3.66
N ASP A 26 -2.91 17.23 -4.89
CA ASP A 26 -3.68 18.44 -5.17
C ASP A 26 -4.83 18.10 -6.11
N VAL A 27 -6.05 18.19 -5.59
CA VAL A 27 -7.27 17.87 -6.33
C VAL A 27 -7.56 18.87 -7.45
N SER A 28 -6.99 20.08 -7.38
CA SER A 28 -7.13 21.09 -8.42
C SER A 28 -6.14 20.91 -9.58
N SER A 29 -5.14 20.04 -9.42
CA SER A 29 -4.16 19.70 -10.46
C SER A 29 -4.70 18.57 -11.34
N PRO A 30 -4.96 18.81 -12.65
CA PRO A 30 -5.44 17.77 -13.56
C PRO A 30 -4.47 16.59 -13.66
N ALA A 31 -3.16 16.84 -13.60
CA ALA A 31 -2.14 15.80 -13.65
C ALA A 31 -2.20 14.86 -12.43
N HIS A 32 -2.51 15.38 -11.24
CA HIS A 32 -2.66 14.55 -10.05
C HIS A 32 -3.94 13.71 -10.11
N VAL A 33 -5.05 14.31 -10.56
CA VAL A 33 -6.32 13.59 -10.77
C VAL A 33 -6.14 12.48 -11.80
N GLN A 34 -5.39 12.72 -12.87
CA GLN A 34 -5.08 11.71 -13.89
C GLN A 34 -4.29 10.52 -13.30
N GLN A 35 -3.40 10.73 -12.33
CA GLN A 35 -2.72 9.61 -11.65
C GLN A 35 -3.67 8.76 -10.80
N LEU A 36 -4.69 9.37 -10.17
CA LEU A 36 -5.75 8.60 -9.51
C LEU A 36 -6.62 7.85 -10.52
N GLU A 37 -6.95 8.46 -11.66
CA GLU A 37 -7.66 7.77 -12.73
C GLU A 37 -6.84 6.60 -13.29
N GLN A 38 -5.52 6.75 -13.45
CA GLN A 38 -4.62 5.65 -13.80
C GLN A 38 -4.68 4.54 -12.75
N LEU A 39 -4.59 4.89 -11.46
CA LEU A 39 -4.73 3.93 -10.37
C LEU A 39 -6.04 3.14 -10.46
N TRP A 40 -7.16 3.84 -10.72
CA TRP A 40 -8.45 3.20 -10.91
C TRP A 40 -8.44 2.22 -12.09
N ARG A 41 -7.96 2.64 -13.25
CA ARG A 41 -7.90 1.81 -14.46
C ARG A 41 -7.01 0.59 -14.29
N LEU A 42 -5.93 0.72 -13.51
CA LEU A 42 -5.06 -0.41 -13.16
C LEU A 42 -5.76 -1.40 -12.23
N ALA A 43 -6.51 -0.91 -11.23
CA ALA A 43 -7.22 -1.78 -10.29
C ALA A 43 -8.45 -2.46 -10.91
N TRP A 44 -9.14 -1.77 -11.82
CA TRP A 44 -10.37 -2.24 -12.46
C TRP A 44 -10.39 -1.92 -13.96
N PRO A 45 -9.65 -2.68 -14.79
CA PRO A 45 -9.51 -2.39 -16.23
C PRO A 45 -10.82 -2.42 -17.04
N HIS A 46 -11.87 -3.03 -16.50
CA HIS A 46 -13.18 -3.18 -17.15
C HIS A 46 -14.27 -2.33 -16.49
N VAL A 47 -13.90 -1.41 -15.60
CA VAL A 47 -14.84 -0.52 -14.92
C VAL A 47 -14.50 0.92 -15.28
N GLU A 48 -15.47 1.62 -15.86
CA GLU A 48 -15.33 3.04 -16.17
C GLU A 48 -14.98 3.87 -14.92
N TYR A 49 -14.20 4.92 -15.11
CA TYR A 49 -13.80 5.78 -14.01
C TYR A 49 -15.00 6.58 -13.49
N GLU A 50 -15.42 6.32 -12.25
CA GLU A 50 -16.58 6.97 -11.63
C GLU A 50 -16.25 8.34 -11.00
N GLY A 51 -14.98 8.75 -11.04
CA GLY A 51 -14.52 10.03 -10.49
C GLY A 51 -13.85 9.92 -9.12
N LEU A 52 -13.54 11.09 -8.55
CA LEU A 52 -12.84 11.20 -7.26
C LEU A 52 -13.67 10.73 -6.06
N LYS A 53 -15.00 10.70 -6.21
CA LYS A 53 -15.95 10.26 -5.19
C LYS A 53 -16.69 9.03 -5.70
N ALA A 54 -16.30 7.87 -5.21
CA ALA A 54 -16.88 6.59 -5.58
C ALA A 54 -16.70 5.56 -4.46
N ASP A 55 -17.71 4.74 -4.20
CA ASP A 55 -17.66 3.73 -3.13
C ASP A 55 -16.57 2.68 -3.36
N ARG A 56 -16.22 2.44 -4.63
CA ARG A 56 -15.17 1.51 -5.05
C ARG A 56 -13.77 1.89 -4.52
N TRP A 57 -13.53 3.15 -4.18
CA TRP A 57 -12.30 3.52 -3.47
C TRP A 57 -12.16 2.79 -2.12
N CYS A 58 -13.27 2.57 -1.42
CA CYS A 58 -13.29 1.75 -0.21
C CYS A 58 -13.01 0.27 -0.51
N GLU A 59 -13.43 -0.25 -1.67
CA GLU A 59 -13.15 -1.64 -2.08
C GLU A 59 -11.64 -1.91 -2.24
N MET A 60 -10.85 -0.93 -2.67
CA MET A 60 -9.39 -1.02 -2.71
C MET A 60 -8.71 -0.76 -1.35
N GLY A 61 -9.48 -0.45 -0.32
CA GLY A 61 -9.00 -0.21 1.04
C GLY A 61 -8.60 1.23 1.33
N PHE A 62 -9.11 2.23 0.60
CA PHE A 62 -9.16 3.61 1.12
C PHE A 62 -10.19 3.70 2.25
N GLN A 63 -10.04 4.67 3.14
CA GLN A 63 -10.92 4.77 4.32
C GLN A 63 -12.28 5.37 4.00
N ARG A 64 -12.37 6.09 2.89
CA ARG A 64 -13.56 6.79 2.44
C ARG A 64 -13.68 6.63 0.94
N SER A 65 -14.87 6.92 0.43
CA SER A 65 -15.15 7.00 -0.99
C SER A 65 -14.43 8.15 -1.70
N GLU A 66 -13.54 8.88 -1.02
CA GLU A 66 -12.71 9.96 -1.57
C GLU A 66 -11.25 9.81 -1.07
N PRO A 67 -10.31 9.39 -1.94
CA PRO A 67 -8.91 9.14 -1.58
C PRO A 67 -8.15 10.35 -1.01
N VAL A 68 -8.55 11.57 -1.38
CA VAL A 68 -7.86 12.82 -1.06
C VAL A 68 -7.58 12.96 0.44
N SER A 69 -8.53 12.56 1.28
CA SER A 69 -8.40 12.68 2.73
C SER A 69 -7.36 11.72 3.34
N ASP A 70 -7.11 10.58 2.69
CA ASP A 70 -6.12 9.58 3.10
C ASP A 70 -4.71 9.95 2.59
N LEU A 71 -4.64 10.60 1.41
CA LEU A 71 -3.39 11.00 0.75
C LEU A 71 -2.67 12.17 1.43
N ARG A 72 -3.23 12.81 2.46
CA ARG A 72 -2.62 13.97 3.15
C ARG A 72 -1.21 13.70 3.69
N GLY A 73 -0.91 12.47 4.09
CA GLY A 73 0.41 12.10 4.60
C GLY A 73 1.38 11.68 3.48
N ALA A 74 1.00 10.69 2.68
CA ALA A 74 1.87 10.11 1.66
C ALA A 74 1.97 10.96 0.39
N GLY A 75 1.03 11.89 0.17
CA GLY A 75 0.99 12.79 -0.97
C GLY A 75 0.86 12.06 -2.32
N LEU A 76 1.36 12.71 -3.36
CA LEU A 76 1.38 12.15 -4.71
C LEU A 76 2.24 10.88 -4.78
N ALA A 77 3.31 10.79 -3.99
CA ALA A 77 4.16 9.61 -3.90
C ALA A 77 3.39 8.35 -3.45
N GLY A 78 2.37 8.51 -2.59
CA GLY A 78 1.48 7.41 -2.21
C GLY A 78 0.67 6.85 -3.37
N VAL A 79 0.18 7.72 -4.28
CA VAL A 79 -0.53 7.32 -5.49
C VAL A 79 0.42 6.62 -6.45
N ALA A 80 1.59 7.19 -6.70
CA ALA A 80 2.61 6.62 -7.58
C ALA A 80 3.06 5.22 -7.12
N ASN A 81 3.23 5.02 -5.81
CA ASN A 81 3.55 3.72 -5.23
C ASN A 81 2.45 2.67 -5.46
N LEU A 82 1.17 3.07 -5.36
CA LEU A 82 0.04 2.19 -5.66
C LEU A 82 -0.01 1.81 -7.15
N CYS A 83 0.12 2.79 -8.05
CA CYS A 83 0.17 2.52 -9.49
C CYS A 83 1.32 1.56 -9.82
N TYR A 84 2.52 1.83 -9.31
CA TYR A 84 3.68 0.98 -9.51
C TYR A 84 3.42 -0.45 -9.04
N PHE A 85 2.80 -0.63 -7.87
CA PHE A 85 2.46 -1.95 -7.37
C PHE A 85 1.52 -2.70 -8.33
N LEU A 86 0.44 -2.06 -8.78
CA LEU A 86 -0.52 -2.69 -9.69
C LEU A 86 0.08 -3.01 -11.06
N GLU A 87 0.98 -2.17 -11.57
CA GLU A 87 1.67 -2.40 -12.84
C GLU A 87 2.65 -3.59 -12.78
N HIS A 88 3.32 -3.80 -11.64
CA HIS A 88 4.43 -4.75 -11.54
C HIS A 88 4.09 -6.04 -10.77
N ARG A 89 3.06 -5.99 -9.92
CA ARG A 89 2.64 -7.07 -9.02
C ARG A 89 1.12 -7.30 -9.08
N HIS A 90 0.50 -7.09 -10.25
CA HIS A 90 -0.94 -7.28 -10.45
C HIS A 90 -1.45 -8.65 -9.97
N ALA A 91 -0.70 -9.72 -10.22
CA ALA A 91 -1.07 -11.07 -9.78
C ALA A 91 -1.18 -11.18 -8.25
N GLU A 92 -0.31 -10.49 -7.50
CA GLU A 92 -0.39 -10.44 -6.03
C GLU A 92 -1.59 -9.61 -5.58
N PHE A 93 -1.90 -8.52 -6.30
CA PHE A 93 -3.12 -7.74 -6.04
C PHE A 93 -4.38 -8.58 -6.24
N GLU A 94 -4.49 -9.34 -7.34
CA GLU A 94 -5.61 -10.25 -7.59
C GLU A 94 -5.73 -11.34 -6.52
N GLU A 95 -4.62 -11.87 -6.03
CA GLU A 95 -4.59 -12.80 -4.89
C GLU A 95 -5.18 -12.15 -3.63
N PHE A 96 -4.81 -10.90 -3.32
CA PHE A 96 -5.36 -10.17 -2.18
C PHE A 96 -6.84 -9.82 -2.34
N VAL A 97 -7.30 -9.53 -3.56
CA VAL A 97 -8.73 -9.37 -3.87
C VAL A 97 -9.47 -10.69 -3.59
N ALA A 98 -8.93 -11.80 -4.12
CA ALA A 98 -9.55 -13.13 -4.04
C ALA A 98 -9.61 -13.68 -2.62
N SER A 99 -8.66 -13.30 -1.74
CA SER A 99 -8.69 -13.67 -0.32
C SER A 99 -9.81 -12.97 0.46
N GLY A 100 -10.36 -11.88 -0.07
CA GLY A 100 -11.37 -11.06 0.61
C GLY A 100 -10.82 -10.16 1.70
N GLU A 101 -9.50 -10.10 1.89
CA GLU A 101 -8.84 -9.33 2.96
C GLU A 101 -8.18 -8.03 2.45
N ILE A 102 -8.63 -7.53 1.30
CA ILE A 102 -8.13 -6.31 0.64
C ILE A 102 -8.45 -4.99 1.37
N HIS A 103 -9.32 -5.01 2.39
CA HIS A 103 -9.86 -3.82 3.05
C HIS A 103 -8.81 -2.85 3.64
N CYS A 104 -7.57 -3.32 3.82
CA CYS A 104 -6.46 -2.49 4.27
C CYS A 104 -5.44 -2.18 3.17
N PHE A 105 -5.64 -2.57 1.91
CA PHE A 105 -4.61 -2.49 0.87
C PHE A 105 -4.09 -1.08 0.61
N ALA A 106 -4.97 -0.12 0.28
CA ALA A 106 -4.53 1.25 0.04
C ALA A 106 -3.92 1.87 1.31
N VAL A 107 -4.57 1.77 2.47
CA VAL A 107 -4.01 2.31 3.73
C VAL A 107 -2.67 1.67 4.12
N SER A 108 -2.47 0.37 3.89
CA SER A 108 -1.17 -0.30 4.05
C SER A 108 -0.12 0.33 3.15
N SER A 109 -0.44 0.55 1.88
CA SER A 109 0.47 1.19 0.92
C SER A 109 0.90 2.58 1.37
N LEU A 110 -0.05 3.40 1.84
CA LEU A 110 0.25 4.73 2.36
C LEU A 110 1.09 4.65 3.66
N ALA A 111 0.80 3.69 4.53
CA ALA A 111 1.57 3.46 5.75
C ALA A 111 3.02 3.03 5.45
N ILE A 112 3.24 2.09 4.52
CA ILE A 112 4.58 1.67 4.08
C ILE A 112 5.37 2.86 3.53
N THR A 113 4.71 3.70 2.72
CA THR A 113 5.33 4.92 2.17
C THR A 113 5.88 5.79 3.30
N LEU A 114 5.09 6.01 4.35
CA LEU A 114 5.49 6.82 5.50
C LEU A 114 6.54 6.14 6.39
N LEU A 115 6.43 4.82 6.62
CA LEU A 115 7.43 4.04 7.36
C LEU A 115 8.80 4.10 6.69
N LEU A 116 8.86 3.90 5.37
CA LEU A 116 10.11 3.96 4.62
C LEU A 116 10.71 5.35 4.66
N ARG A 117 9.89 6.40 4.50
CA ARG A 117 10.35 7.79 4.62
C ARG A 117 10.89 8.12 6.02
N GLY A 118 10.21 7.64 7.06
CA GLY A 118 10.63 7.79 8.45
C GLY A 118 11.96 7.09 8.71
N TYR A 119 12.06 5.81 8.34
CA TYR A 119 13.25 4.98 8.54
C TYR A 119 14.47 5.52 7.79
N LEU A 120 14.31 5.84 6.49
CA LEU A 120 15.40 6.33 5.64
C LEU A 120 15.73 7.82 5.86
N GLY A 121 14.93 8.55 6.63
CA GLY A 121 15.14 9.99 6.85
C GLY A 121 14.80 10.86 5.64
N LEU A 122 13.82 10.44 4.83
CA LEU A 122 13.37 11.10 3.60
C LEU A 122 12.29 12.16 3.90
N HIS A 123 12.67 13.15 4.70
CA HIS A 123 11.85 14.28 5.11
C HIS A 123 12.74 15.51 5.35
N ASP A 124 12.15 16.70 5.34
CA ASP A 124 12.91 17.94 5.51
C ASP A 124 13.58 18.02 6.88
N TYR A 125 14.61 18.85 6.98
CA TYR A 125 15.27 19.10 8.26
C TYR A 125 14.29 19.66 9.29
N GLY A 126 14.32 19.10 10.50
CA GLY A 126 13.46 19.52 11.60
C GLY A 126 12.02 19.02 11.52
N GLN A 127 11.59 18.44 10.39
CA GLN A 127 10.29 17.79 10.30
C GLN A 127 10.31 16.43 11.00
N ARG A 128 9.18 16.07 11.59
CA ARG A 128 8.90 14.72 12.09
C ARG A 128 7.65 14.24 11.37
N LEU A 129 7.76 13.14 10.63
CA LEU A 129 6.59 12.47 10.06
C LEU A 129 5.72 11.93 11.20
N MET A 130 4.41 12.00 11.01
CA MET A 130 3.47 11.47 11.99
C MET A 130 3.68 9.97 12.14
N PRO A 131 3.72 9.43 13.38
CA PRO A 131 3.81 8.00 13.60
C PRO A 131 2.63 7.28 12.96
N VAL A 132 2.93 6.26 12.14
CA VAL A 132 1.91 5.41 11.52
C VAL A 132 1.75 4.07 12.24
N ALA A 133 2.66 3.75 13.15
CA ALA A 133 2.64 2.53 13.95
C ALA A 133 3.01 2.83 15.42
N PRO A 134 2.52 2.04 16.40
CA PRO A 134 2.91 2.18 17.79
C PRO A 134 4.39 1.82 18.03
N GLY A 135 4.96 2.31 19.12
CA GLY A 135 6.34 2.05 19.53
C GLY A 135 7.36 3.05 19.00
N GLU A 136 8.65 2.81 19.29
CA GLU A 136 9.73 3.72 18.94
C GLU A 136 10.07 3.67 17.43
N GLU A 137 10.24 4.84 16.84
CA GLU A 137 10.62 4.96 15.43
C GLU A 137 12.09 4.55 15.22
N ALA A 138 12.30 3.47 14.46
CA ALA A 138 13.63 3.07 14.03
C ALA A 138 14.17 4.02 12.97
N ARG A 139 15.48 4.29 13.00
CA ARG A 139 16.17 5.12 12.00
C ARG A 139 17.31 4.35 11.36
N ALA A 140 17.41 4.43 10.04
CA ALA A 140 18.51 3.88 9.28
C ALA A 140 19.84 4.48 9.74
N THR A 141 20.92 3.69 9.69
CA THR A 141 22.27 4.21 9.86
C THR A 141 22.68 5.07 8.66
N ALA A 142 23.72 5.89 8.82
CA ALA A 142 24.24 6.68 7.69
C ALA A 142 24.71 5.81 6.52
N ALA A 143 25.20 4.58 6.79
CA ALA A 143 25.61 3.64 5.76
C ALA A 143 24.43 3.12 4.94
N VAL A 144 23.32 2.75 5.60
CA VAL A 144 22.09 2.31 4.93
C VAL A 144 21.51 3.43 4.06
N ARG A 145 21.46 4.66 4.58
CA ARG A 145 21.00 5.83 3.81
C ARG A 145 21.86 6.07 2.56
N ARG A 146 23.19 6.04 2.68
CA ARG A 146 24.09 6.21 1.52
C ARG A 146 23.88 5.15 0.45
N ARG A 147 23.73 3.88 0.86
CA ARG A 147 23.44 2.77 -0.06
C ARG A 147 22.11 2.97 -0.80
N PHE A 148 21.08 3.46 -0.10
CA PHE A 148 19.80 3.78 -0.71
C PHE A 148 19.90 4.97 -1.68
N VAL A 149 20.59 6.05 -1.29
CA VAL A 149 20.85 7.20 -2.16
C VAL A 149 21.60 6.77 -3.44
N ALA A 150 22.58 5.88 -3.32
CA ALA A 150 23.28 5.33 -4.48
C ALA A 150 22.35 4.51 -5.40
N TRP A 151 21.34 3.83 -4.85
CA TRP A 151 20.38 3.07 -5.64
C TRP A 151 19.41 3.98 -6.41
N ILE A 152 18.83 5.00 -5.76
CA ILE A 152 17.96 5.97 -6.46
C ILE A 152 18.72 6.79 -7.53
N ALA A 153 20.06 6.80 -7.49
CA ALA A 153 20.88 7.45 -8.51
C ALA A 153 20.92 6.67 -9.83
N VAL A 154 20.83 5.35 -9.75
CA VAL A 154 20.87 4.47 -10.92
C VAL A 154 19.48 4.02 -11.34
N ASP A 155 18.51 4.00 -10.42
CA ASP A 155 17.16 3.51 -10.66
C ASP A 155 16.13 4.42 -9.98
N ARG A 156 15.42 5.21 -10.80
CA ARG A 156 14.38 6.14 -10.32
C ARG A 156 13.17 5.42 -9.70
N THR A 157 13.02 4.12 -9.97
CA THR A 157 11.94 3.30 -9.42
C THR A 157 12.31 2.60 -8.12
N ALA A 158 13.55 2.73 -7.64
CA ALA A 158 14.07 2.05 -6.45
C ALA A 158 13.20 2.20 -5.19
N PHE A 159 12.62 3.39 -4.96
CA PHE A 159 11.73 3.59 -3.81
C PHE A 159 10.39 2.86 -3.96
N MET A 160 9.81 2.87 -5.17
CA MET A 160 8.57 2.14 -5.46
C MET A 160 8.80 0.62 -5.42
N GLN A 161 9.95 0.14 -5.89
CA GLN A 161 10.38 -1.26 -5.74
C GLN A 161 10.48 -1.67 -4.27
N LEU A 162 11.17 -0.85 -3.45
CA LEU A 162 11.32 -1.09 -2.02
C LEU A 162 9.96 -1.09 -1.30
N HIS A 163 9.09 -0.13 -1.65
CA HIS A 163 7.71 -0.07 -1.17
C HIS A 163 6.93 -1.33 -1.54
N ALA A 164 7.00 -1.76 -2.80
CA ALA A 164 6.23 -2.90 -3.28
C ALA A 164 6.62 -4.20 -2.56
N VAL A 165 7.90 -4.43 -2.30
CA VAL A 165 8.36 -5.61 -1.53
C VAL A 165 7.74 -5.64 -0.14
N PHE A 166 7.75 -4.52 0.59
CA PHE A 166 7.18 -4.48 1.94
C PHE A 166 5.66 -4.44 1.97
N LEU A 167 5.01 -3.89 0.95
CA LEU A 167 3.56 -3.98 0.81
C LEU A 167 3.13 -5.42 0.59
N SER A 168 3.78 -6.15 -0.30
CA SER A 168 3.55 -7.58 -0.52
C SER A 168 3.75 -8.39 0.76
N ALA A 169 4.84 -8.16 1.49
CA ALA A 169 5.11 -8.84 2.75
C ALA A 169 4.03 -8.56 3.80
N LEU A 170 3.65 -7.29 3.97
CA LEU A 170 2.59 -6.89 4.90
C LEU A 170 1.26 -7.56 4.55
N GLN A 171 0.84 -7.53 3.29
CA GLN A 171 -0.45 -8.10 2.88
C GLN A 171 -0.52 -9.61 3.07
N ARG A 172 0.56 -10.34 2.77
CA ARG A 172 0.63 -11.78 3.07
C ARG A 172 0.50 -12.06 4.56
N THR A 173 1.26 -11.34 5.39
CA THR A 173 1.15 -11.48 6.85
C THR A 173 -0.24 -11.08 7.36
N TRP A 174 -0.89 -10.09 6.74
CA TRP A 174 -2.26 -9.73 7.07
C TRP A 174 -3.24 -10.86 6.76
N MET A 175 -3.17 -11.47 5.58
CA MET A 175 -4.01 -12.61 5.21
C MET A 175 -3.84 -13.78 6.18
N GLU A 176 -2.59 -14.12 6.54
CA GLU A 176 -2.28 -15.17 7.53
C GLU A 176 -2.85 -14.84 8.91
N ALA A 177 -2.68 -13.60 9.36
CA ALA A 177 -3.19 -13.14 10.64
C ALA A 177 -4.73 -13.19 10.69
N ARG A 178 -5.39 -12.83 9.59
CA ARG A 178 -6.85 -12.90 9.44
C ARG A 178 -7.37 -14.34 9.51
N GLN A 179 -6.66 -15.29 8.91
CA GLN A 179 -6.96 -16.72 9.08
C GLN A 179 -6.78 -17.19 10.52
N ALA A 180 -5.84 -16.61 11.25
CA ALA A 180 -5.61 -16.88 12.67
C ALA A 180 -6.57 -16.13 13.61
N GLY A 181 -7.54 -15.38 13.08
CA GLY A 181 -8.60 -14.72 13.86
C GLY A 181 -8.29 -13.28 14.30
N TRP A 182 -7.24 -12.65 13.76
CA TRP A 182 -6.99 -11.23 13.96
C TRP A 182 -8.12 -10.40 13.39
N ASN A 183 -8.39 -9.21 13.93
CA ASN A 183 -9.38 -8.27 13.40
C ASN A 183 -8.74 -6.92 13.05
N LEU A 184 -9.52 -6.00 12.48
CA LEU A 184 -9.03 -4.69 12.02
C LEU A 184 -8.37 -3.85 13.13
N LEU A 185 -8.74 -4.06 14.40
CA LEU A 185 -8.16 -3.35 15.55
C LEU A 185 -6.71 -3.79 15.83
N ASP A 186 -6.32 -4.98 15.38
CA ASP A 186 -4.98 -5.53 15.55
C ASP A 186 -4.01 -5.04 14.47
N PHE A 187 -4.52 -4.42 13.39
CA PHE A 187 -3.72 -3.95 12.27
C PHE A 187 -2.56 -3.00 12.65
N PRO A 188 -2.69 -2.07 13.62
CA PRO A 188 -1.57 -1.27 14.09
C PRO A 188 -0.40 -2.09 14.66
N VAL A 189 -0.67 -3.26 15.25
CA VAL A 189 0.37 -4.19 15.72
C VAL A 189 1.15 -4.75 14.53
N LEU A 190 0.44 -5.12 13.45
CA LEU A 190 1.07 -5.55 12.20
C LEU A 190 1.95 -4.45 11.60
N LEU A 191 1.50 -3.19 11.57
CA LEU A 191 2.32 -2.08 11.09
C LEU A 191 3.61 -1.90 11.90
N ALA A 192 3.56 -2.09 13.23
CA ALA A 192 4.75 -2.04 14.07
C ALA A 192 5.71 -3.19 13.76
N ALA A 193 5.18 -4.40 13.52
CA ALA A 193 5.99 -5.54 13.06
C ALA A 193 6.60 -5.27 11.68
N THR A 194 5.86 -4.64 10.75
CA THR A 194 6.40 -4.26 9.43
C THR A 194 7.50 -3.21 9.53
N ARG A 195 7.36 -2.21 10.42
CA ARG A 195 8.45 -1.25 10.71
C ARG A 195 9.72 -1.98 11.16
N ASN A 196 9.56 -2.96 12.06
CA ASN A 196 10.68 -3.75 12.56
C ASN A 196 11.29 -4.61 11.45
N HIS A 197 10.47 -5.21 10.59
CA HIS A 197 10.91 -5.95 9.41
C HIS A 197 11.78 -5.04 8.52
N ILE A 198 11.31 -3.84 8.16
CA ILE A 198 12.09 -2.87 7.36
C ILE A 198 13.46 -2.61 8.01
N ALA A 199 13.47 -2.36 9.32
CA ALA A 199 14.68 -2.04 10.07
C ALA A 199 15.68 -3.19 10.17
N GLN A 200 15.22 -4.44 10.09
CA GLN A 200 16.04 -5.65 10.09
C GLN A 200 16.53 -6.03 8.70
N THR A 201 15.69 -5.84 7.67
CA THR A 201 15.98 -6.23 6.29
C THR A 201 17.00 -5.32 5.64
N LEU A 202 16.80 -3.99 5.70
CA LEU A 202 17.64 -3.05 4.96
C LEU A 202 19.12 -3.15 5.34
N PRO A 203 19.55 -3.16 6.61
CA PRO A 203 20.98 -3.28 6.96
C PRO A 203 21.64 -4.55 6.40
N ARG A 204 20.90 -5.65 6.31
CA ARG A 204 21.38 -6.98 5.90
C ARG A 204 21.34 -7.24 4.40
N ALA A 205 20.64 -6.39 3.64
CA ALA A 205 20.59 -6.52 2.19
C ALA A 205 21.98 -6.34 1.55
N ILE A 206 22.26 -7.18 0.54
CA ILE A 206 23.51 -7.19 -0.23
C ILE A 206 23.67 -5.86 -0.98
N THR A 207 24.91 -5.39 -1.10
CA THR A 207 25.27 -4.15 -1.82
C THR A 207 25.96 -4.45 -3.15
N PRO A 208 25.71 -3.70 -4.22
CA PRO A 208 24.78 -2.56 -4.32
C PRO A 208 23.33 -2.98 -4.14
N LEU A 209 22.48 -2.10 -3.62
CA LEU A 209 21.05 -2.42 -3.45
C LEU A 209 20.39 -2.58 -4.83
N SER A 210 19.50 -3.55 -4.94
CA SER A 210 18.66 -3.83 -6.11
C SER A 210 17.37 -4.49 -5.64
N LEU A 211 16.37 -4.60 -6.52
CA LEU A 211 15.13 -5.31 -6.23
C LEU A 211 15.40 -6.73 -5.69
N ALA A 212 16.18 -7.51 -6.42
CA ALA A 212 16.48 -8.90 -6.08
C ALA A 212 17.16 -9.02 -4.71
N HIS A 213 18.11 -8.13 -4.37
CA HIS A 213 18.77 -8.14 -3.07
C HIS A 213 17.81 -7.80 -1.93
N ILE A 214 16.86 -6.89 -2.15
CA ILE A 214 15.83 -6.54 -1.17
C ILE A 214 14.84 -7.69 -1.00
N GLU A 215 14.35 -8.29 -2.08
CA GLU A 215 13.43 -9.44 -2.03
C GLU A 215 14.06 -10.62 -1.29
N MET A 216 15.30 -10.97 -1.62
CA MET A 216 16.04 -12.02 -0.92
C MET A 216 16.21 -11.73 0.57
N ALA A 217 16.51 -10.47 0.93
CA ALA A 217 16.67 -10.08 2.32
C ALA A 217 15.33 -10.08 3.07
N ALA A 218 14.25 -9.60 2.44
CA ALA A 218 12.91 -9.57 3.03
C ALA A 218 12.39 -11.01 3.27
N ALA A 219 12.57 -11.90 2.30
CA ALA A 219 12.16 -13.31 2.42
C ALA A 219 12.89 -14.07 3.55
N ARG A 220 14.12 -13.66 3.90
CA ARG A 220 14.90 -14.28 5.00
C ARG A 220 14.52 -13.77 6.38
N ASN A 221 13.89 -12.61 6.48
CA ASN A 221 13.51 -12.00 7.75
C ASN A 221 11.98 -12.07 7.87
N GLU A 222 11.42 -13.20 8.30
CA GLU A 222 9.99 -13.23 8.61
C GLU A 222 9.65 -12.19 9.69
N PRO A 223 8.53 -11.46 9.55
CA PRO A 223 8.12 -10.51 10.56
C PRO A 223 7.98 -11.22 11.91
N THR A 224 8.64 -10.70 12.94
CA THR A 224 8.56 -11.22 14.30
C THR A 224 7.19 -10.91 14.89
N LEU A 225 6.17 -11.66 14.49
CA LEU A 225 4.80 -11.51 14.93
C LEU A 225 4.25 -12.87 15.35
N THR A 226 3.68 -12.94 16.55
CA THR A 226 2.97 -14.14 16.99
C THR A 226 1.65 -14.19 16.23
N MET A 227 1.37 -15.25 15.47
CA MET A 227 0.09 -15.39 14.78
C MET A 227 -1.10 -15.62 15.73
N GLN A 228 -0.88 -15.69 17.05
CA GLN A 228 -1.96 -15.68 18.02
C GLN A 228 -2.58 -14.28 18.11
N PRO A 229 -3.91 -14.15 17.97
CA PRO A 229 -4.56 -12.86 18.07
C PRO A 229 -4.46 -12.33 19.50
N PRO A 230 -4.29 -11.01 19.69
CA PRO A 230 -4.28 -10.41 21.02
C PRO A 230 -5.56 -10.73 21.81
N PRO A 231 -5.52 -10.76 23.15
CA PRO A 231 -6.62 -11.28 23.98
C PRO A 231 -7.97 -10.55 23.81
N HIS A 232 -7.97 -9.32 23.27
CA HIS A 232 -9.18 -8.57 22.98
C HIS A 232 -9.93 -9.06 21.73
N ALA A 233 -9.27 -9.76 20.80
CA ALA A 233 -9.88 -10.34 19.60
C ALA A 233 -10.78 -11.56 19.90
N CYS A 234 -10.59 -12.23 21.04
CA CYS A 234 -11.40 -13.39 21.45
C CYS A 234 -12.79 -13.05 22.01
N MET A 235 -13.14 -11.76 22.20
CA MET A 235 -14.43 -11.36 22.79
C MET A 235 -15.60 -11.30 21.78
N GLY A 236 -15.48 -11.96 20.63
CA GLY A 236 -16.49 -11.95 19.56
C GLY A 236 -17.52 -13.09 19.58
N LEU A 237 -17.41 -14.09 20.47
CA LEU A 237 -18.30 -15.27 20.46
C LEU A 237 -18.65 -15.82 21.86
N ALA A 238 -18.75 -14.97 22.88
CA ALA A 238 -19.25 -15.38 24.20
C ALA A 238 -20.35 -14.42 24.68
N GLY A 239 -21.48 -15.01 25.07
CA GLY A 239 -22.73 -14.31 25.35
C GLY A 239 -22.68 -13.26 26.46
N LYS A 240 -23.67 -12.36 26.38
CA LYS A 240 -24.06 -11.32 27.32
C LYS A 240 -23.59 -11.55 28.77
N GLY A 241 -22.75 -10.64 29.25
CA GLY A 241 -22.44 -10.44 30.67
C GLY A 241 -22.15 -8.97 30.91
N SER A 242 -23.09 -8.27 31.56
CA SER A 242 -23.01 -6.85 31.87
C SER A 242 -21.90 -6.58 32.89
N SER A 243 -20.95 -5.69 32.58
CA SER A 243 -20.21 -4.95 33.61
C SER A 243 -19.68 -3.62 33.06
N ASN A 244 -19.98 -2.56 33.80
CA ASN A 244 -19.57 -1.18 33.52
C ASN A 244 -18.05 -1.05 33.57
N LEU A 245 -17.43 -0.79 32.42
CA LEU A 245 -16.05 -0.32 32.33
C LEU A 245 -16.04 1.00 31.55
N HIS A 246 -15.60 2.06 32.22
CA HIS A 246 -15.39 3.37 31.64
C HIS A 246 -14.41 3.27 30.45
N PRO A 247 -14.68 3.92 29.30
CA PRO A 247 -13.78 3.86 28.16
C PRO A 247 -12.49 4.67 28.43
N PRO A 248 -11.31 4.15 28.04
CA PRO A 248 -10.07 4.90 28.16
C PRO A 248 -10.04 6.07 27.16
N SER A 249 -9.33 7.13 27.53
CA SER A 249 -9.33 8.41 26.82
C SER A 249 -8.84 8.32 25.37
N ARG A 250 -9.57 8.97 24.46
CA ARG A 250 -9.29 9.08 23.01
C ARG A 250 -8.06 9.94 22.70
N ARG A 251 -6.83 9.48 22.99
CA ARG A 251 -5.61 10.26 22.66
C ARG A 251 -4.51 9.55 21.89
N THR A 252 -4.67 8.30 21.46
CA THR A 252 -3.60 7.56 20.76
C THR A 252 -4.01 6.91 19.43
N CYS A 253 -5.23 7.15 18.95
CA CYS A 253 -5.66 6.57 17.67
C CYS A 253 -5.12 7.42 16.52
N SER A 254 -4.13 6.88 15.78
CA SER A 254 -3.65 7.49 14.53
C SER A 254 -4.83 7.73 13.60
N LEU A 255 -4.90 8.93 13.01
CA LEU A 255 -6.01 9.41 12.17
C LEU A 255 -6.37 8.50 10.99
N LEU A 256 -5.49 7.55 10.66
CA LEU A 256 -5.58 6.55 9.58
C LEU A 256 -6.45 5.33 9.89
N PHE A 257 -7.05 5.17 11.08
CA PHE A 257 -7.77 3.90 11.41
C PHE A 257 -9.13 4.06 12.06
N CYS A 258 -9.57 5.27 12.42
CA CYS A 258 -10.84 5.44 13.15
C CYS A 258 -12.12 5.16 12.34
N LYS A 259 -12.06 4.73 11.07
CA LYS A 259 -13.23 4.69 10.17
C LYS A 259 -13.33 3.49 9.20
N LEU A 260 -12.51 2.45 9.32
CA LEU A 260 -12.73 1.24 8.51
C LEU A 260 -14.00 0.52 9.01
N PRO A 261 -14.99 0.24 8.15
CA PRO A 261 -16.19 -0.47 8.59
C PRO A 261 -15.87 -1.95 8.86
N ASP A 262 -16.23 -2.44 10.04
CA ASP A 262 -16.35 -3.88 10.27
C ASP A 262 -17.47 -4.43 9.38
N ARG A 263 -17.21 -5.56 8.69
CA ARG A 263 -18.26 -6.23 7.92
C ARG A 263 -19.44 -6.59 8.82
N GLN A 264 -20.64 -6.15 8.43
CA GLN A 264 -21.83 -6.98 8.65
C GLN A 264 -21.74 -8.21 7.76
N PRO A 265 -22.19 -9.41 8.21
CA PRO A 265 -22.24 -10.58 7.35
C PRO A 265 -23.14 -10.28 6.13
N CYS A 266 -22.64 -10.52 4.91
CA CYS A 266 -23.49 -10.55 3.73
C CYS A 266 -24.51 -11.68 3.90
N GLU A 267 -25.76 -11.35 4.20
CA GLU A 267 -26.88 -12.26 3.93
C GLU A 267 -26.94 -12.46 2.41
N SER A 268 -26.68 -13.68 1.95
CA SER A 268 -26.98 -14.06 0.57
C SER A 268 -28.49 -14.02 0.37
N PRO A 269 -29.01 -13.53 -0.78
CA PRO A 269 -30.40 -13.74 -1.11
C PRO A 269 -30.64 -15.26 -1.21
N ARG A 270 -31.57 -15.76 -0.40
CA ARG A 270 -32.01 -17.16 -0.37
C ARG A 270 -32.12 -17.72 -1.78
N ALA A 271 -31.38 -18.80 -2.04
CA ALA A 271 -31.56 -19.63 -3.22
C ALA A 271 -33.00 -20.18 -3.23
N ASN A 272 -33.86 -19.64 -4.09
CA ASN A 272 -35.11 -20.28 -4.44
C ASN A 272 -34.79 -21.56 -5.20
N SER A 273 -35.15 -22.68 -4.60
CA SER A 273 -35.07 -24.02 -5.18
C SER A 273 -35.88 -24.10 -6.48
N PHE A 274 -35.19 -24.07 -7.62
CA PHE A 274 -35.73 -24.55 -8.89
C PHE A 274 -35.14 -25.93 -9.17
N ARG A 275 -35.97 -26.97 -9.04
CA ARG A 275 -35.65 -28.33 -9.48
C ARG A 275 -35.77 -28.40 -11.02
N PRO A 276 -34.76 -28.88 -11.77
CA PRO A 276 -34.97 -29.26 -13.16
C PRO A 276 -35.47 -30.71 -13.24
N ASN A 277 -36.60 -30.87 -13.91
CA ASN A 277 -37.22 -32.16 -14.20
C ASN A 277 -36.43 -32.89 -15.30
N THR A 278 -36.13 -34.15 -15.07
CA THR A 278 -35.44 -35.04 -16.01
C THR A 278 -36.34 -35.39 -17.19
N ALA A 279 -35.89 -35.13 -18.43
CA ALA A 279 -36.40 -35.81 -19.61
C ALA A 279 -35.26 -36.07 -20.62
N ARG A 280 -35.04 -37.36 -20.90
CA ARG A 280 -34.19 -37.92 -21.96
C ARG A 280 -34.59 -37.37 -23.33
N PHE A 281 -33.62 -37.14 -24.23
CA PHE A 281 -33.65 -37.64 -25.62
C PHE A 281 -32.25 -37.61 -26.25
N ALA A 282 -32.07 -38.50 -27.23
CA ALA A 282 -30.81 -39.07 -27.69
C ALA A 282 -30.09 -38.32 -28.84
N SER A 283 -28.79 -38.62 -28.96
CA SER A 283 -27.82 -38.51 -30.05
C SER A 283 -28.19 -37.88 -31.40
N LYS A 284 -27.27 -37.04 -31.91
CA LYS A 284 -26.64 -37.20 -33.25
C LYS A 284 -25.36 -36.36 -33.38
N ALA A 285 -24.43 -36.87 -34.17
CA ALA A 285 -23.04 -36.45 -34.28
C ALA A 285 -22.72 -35.65 -35.58
N HIS A 286 -21.73 -34.74 -35.46
CA HIS A 286 -20.77 -34.22 -36.46
C HIS A 286 -21.26 -33.24 -37.56
N PRO A 287 -20.38 -32.42 -38.20
CA PRO A 287 -18.91 -32.33 -38.09
C PRO A 287 -18.32 -30.92 -37.85
N LYS A 288 -16.99 -30.92 -37.69
CA LYS A 288 -16.03 -29.84 -37.43
C LYS A 288 -15.97 -28.78 -38.54
N HIS A 289 -15.87 -27.51 -38.17
CA HIS A 289 -15.17 -26.49 -38.96
C HIS A 289 -14.36 -25.57 -38.06
N SER A 290 -13.06 -25.57 -38.31
CA SER A 290 -12.02 -24.78 -37.67
C SER A 290 -11.88 -23.44 -38.38
N THR A 291 -11.84 -22.34 -37.61
CA THR A 291 -11.36 -21.03 -38.09
C THR A 291 -10.52 -20.41 -36.97
N PRO A 292 -9.31 -19.89 -37.25
CA PRO A 292 -8.42 -19.38 -36.21
C PRO A 292 -8.77 -17.93 -35.82
N ALA A 293 -8.50 -17.58 -34.56
CA ALA A 293 -8.60 -16.23 -34.01
C ALA A 293 -7.40 -15.35 -34.45
N PRO A 294 -7.56 -14.02 -34.59
CA PRO A 294 -6.44 -13.13 -34.83
C PRO A 294 -5.74 -12.73 -33.54
N ASP A 295 -4.42 -12.56 -33.64
CA ASP A 295 -3.47 -12.17 -32.61
C ASP A 295 -3.84 -10.85 -31.90
N SER A 296 -3.75 -10.84 -30.57
CA SER A 296 -3.77 -9.62 -29.77
C SER A 296 -2.35 -9.05 -29.63
N GLU A 297 -2.05 -8.04 -30.46
CA GLU A 297 -0.87 -7.21 -30.28
C GLU A 297 -0.92 -6.49 -28.92
N ARG A 298 0.06 -6.81 -28.09
CA ARG A 298 0.31 -6.17 -26.79
C ARG A 298 0.89 -4.77 -27.04
N VAL A 299 0.04 -3.74 -27.03
CA VAL A 299 0.46 -2.34 -27.09
C VAL A 299 1.27 -2.02 -25.84
N LYS A 300 2.59 -1.84 -25.99
CA LYS A 300 3.45 -1.23 -24.98
C LYS A 300 3.18 0.27 -24.98
N VAL A 301 2.58 0.77 -23.90
CA VAL A 301 2.55 2.21 -23.62
C VAL A 301 3.79 2.54 -22.78
N GLU A 302 4.71 3.29 -23.35
CA GLU A 302 5.85 3.87 -22.63
C GLU A 302 5.35 4.96 -21.68
N ILE A 303 5.67 4.82 -20.39
CA ILE A 303 5.42 5.84 -19.37
C ILE A 303 6.54 6.87 -19.44
N GLU A 304 6.20 8.08 -19.86
CA GLU A 304 7.13 9.21 -19.91
C GLU A 304 7.47 9.64 -18.47
N ALA A 305 8.78 9.69 -18.17
CA ALA A 305 9.28 10.09 -16.87
C ALA A 305 8.94 11.56 -16.55
N MET A 306 8.66 11.85 -15.28
CA MET A 306 8.37 13.19 -14.77
C MET A 306 9.43 14.22 -15.23
N PRO A 307 9.02 15.38 -15.79
CA PRO A 307 9.94 16.32 -16.41
C PRO A 307 10.86 17.00 -15.38
N PRO A 308 12.09 17.37 -15.78
CA PRO A 308 13.05 18.02 -14.89
C PRO A 308 12.60 19.44 -14.47
N PRO A 309 13.02 19.92 -13.29
CA PRO A 309 12.71 21.28 -12.84
C PRO A 309 13.37 22.32 -13.75
N GLN A 310 12.58 23.29 -14.19
CA GLN A 310 13.03 24.43 -14.99
C GLN A 310 13.97 25.33 -14.15
N PRO A 311 15.09 25.82 -14.71
CA PRO A 311 15.98 26.74 -14.01
C PRO A 311 15.29 28.09 -13.75
N PRO A 312 15.68 28.81 -12.68
CA PRO A 312 15.07 30.10 -12.33
C PRO A 312 15.31 31.12 -13.44
N GLN A 313 14.23 31.67 -13.98
CA GLN A 313 14.29 32.80 -14.91
C GLN A 313 14.83 34.01 -14.15
N THR A 314 16.03 34.45 -14.53
CA THR A 314 16.60 35.72 -14.07
C THR A 314 15.89 36.83 -14.85
N GLN A 315 15.01 37.58 -14.18
CA GLN A 315 14.49 38.82 -14.73
C GLN A 315 15.61 39.86 -14.68
N LEU A 316 16.04 40.31 -15.87
CA LEU A 316 16.82 41.53 -16.08
C LEU A 316 15.86 42.68 -16.36
#